data_AF-A0A2D5UYI4-F1
#
_entry.id   AF-A0A2D5UYI4-F1
#
_cell.length_a   1.000
_cell.length_b   1.000
_cell.length_c   1.000
_cell.angle_alpha   90.00
_cell.angle_beta   90.00
_cell.angle_gamma   90.00
#
_symmetry.space_group_name_H-M   'P 1'
#
loop_
_entity.id
_entity.type
_entity.pdbx_description
1 polymer ?
#
loop_
_entity_poly.entity_id
_entity_poly.type
_entity_poly.pdbx_seq_one_letter_code
_entity_poly.pdbx_strand_id
1 'polypeptide(L)' 'MATKTISITEEAYSILKGRKAEDESFSEAIIRLSGKERLASFFGALSDEGGKKLEKEIRMMRKRHVKDHIRRMR' A
#
# COMPACT_ATOMS: atom_id res chain seq x y z
N MET A 1 -4.07 -29.60 -3.59
CA MET A 1 -4.16 -28.32 -4.31
C MET A 1 -3.59 -28.51 -5.69
N ALA A 2 -4.20 -27.97 -6.74
CA ALA A 2 -3.60 -27.99 -8.07
C ALA A 2 -2.42 -27.02 -8.09
N THR A 3 -1.24 -27.47 -8.51
CA THR A 3 -0.06 -26.64 -8.67
C THR A 3 0.16 -26.34 -10.16
N LYS A 4 0.73 -25.17 -10.43
CA LYS A 4 1.24 -24.81 -11.76
C LYS A 4 2.67 -24.34 -11.60
N THR A 5 3.54 -24.78 -12.51
CA THR A 5 4.93 -24.31 -12.58
C THR A 5 4.98 -23.06 -13.44
N ILE A 6 5.65 -22.03 -12.94
CA ILE A 6 5.96 -20.81 -13.69
C ILE A 6 7.46 -20.61 -13.71
N SER A 7 8.00 -20.10 -14.82
CA SER A 7 9.38 -19.65 -14.89
C SER A 7 9.43 -18.15 -14.60
N ILE A 8 10.35 -17.74 -13.74
CA ILE A 8 10.62 -16.34 -13.42
C ILE A 8 12.13 -16.09 -13.60
N THR A 9 12.52 -14.83 -13.76
CA THR A 9 13.94 -14.48 -13.79
C THR A 9 14.58 -14.73 -12.43
N GLU A 10 15.89 -14.98 -12.41
CA GLU A 10 16.67 -15.10 -11.15
C GLU A 10 16.56 -13.84 -10.28
N GLU A 11 16.48 -12.67 -10.91
CA GLU A 11 16.23 -11.40 -10.22
C GLU A 11 14.86 -11.39 -9.52
N ALA A 12 13.80 -11.79 -10.22
CA ALA A 12 12.46 -11.87 -9.64
C ALA A 12 12.40 -12.90 -8.50
N TYR A 13 13.07 -14.04 -8.64
CA TYR A 13 13.18 -15.03 -7.58
C TYR A 13 13.89 -14.47 -6.34
N SER A 14 15.01 -13.77 -6.53
CA SER A 14 15.77 -13.16 -5.43
C SER A 14 14.96 -12.12 -4.66
N ILE A 15 14.22 -11.26 -5.38
CA ILE A 15 13.30 -10.29 -4.78
C ILE A 15 12.20 -11.01 -3.99
N LEU A 16 11.59 -12.04 -4.59
CA LEU A 16 10.53 -12.80 -3.94
C LEU A 16 11.03 -13.49 -2.67
N LYS A 17 12.21 -14.11 -2.73
CA LYS A 17 12.87 -14.76 -1.58
C LYS A 17 13.16 -13.76 -0.46
N GLY A 18 13.60 -12.54 -0.79
CA GLY A 18 13.84 -11.50 0.22
C GLY A 18 12.56 -10.93 0.86
N ARG A 19 11.40 -11.07 0.22
CA ARG A 19 10.11 -10.57 0.75
C ARG A 19 9.25 -11.63 1.45
N LYS A 20 9.64 -12.89 1.36
CA LYS A 20 8.97 -14.04 1.99
C LYS A 20 9.30 -14.06 3.49
N ALA A 21 8.30 -14.27 4.35
CA ALA A 21 8.53 -14.46 5.78
C ALA A 21 9.10 -15.86 6.08
N GLU A 22 9.71 -16.05 7.27
CA GLU A 22 10.43 -17.29 7.63
C GLU A 22 9.55 -18.54 7.48
N ASP A 23 8.32 -18.51 8.01
CA ASP A 23 7.36 -19.63 7.98
C ASP A 23 6.36 -19.58 6.82
N GLU A 24 6.48 -18.63 5.90
CA GLU A 24 5.55 -18.45 4.77
C GLU A 24 5.99 -19.27 3.56
N SER A 25 5.09 -19.84 2.76
CA SER A 25 5.41 -20.46 1.47
C SER A 25 5.53 -19.42 0.34
N PHE A 26 6.22 -19.76 -0.75
CA PHE A 26 6.27 -18.87 -1.92
C PHE A 26 4.88 -18.56 -2.51
N SER A 27 3.98 -19.54 -2.49
CA SER A 27 2.60 -19.34 -2.95
C SER A 27 1.84 -18.33 -2.08
N GLU A 28 2.01 -18.38 -0.75
CA GLU A 28 1.42 -17.41 0.17
C GLU A 28 2.04 -16.01 0.00
N ALA A 29 3.36 -15.94 -0.15
CA ALA A 29 4.05 -14.69 -0.41
C ALA A 29 3.54 -14.03 -1.70
N ILE A 30 3.37 -14.81 -2.78
CA ILE A 30 2.77 -14.31 -4.03
C ILE A 30 1.36 -13.81 -3.77
N ILE A 31 0.49 -14.55 -3.09
CA ILE A 31 -0.90 -14.14 -2.83
C ILE A 31 -0.95 -12.85 -1.99
N ARG A 32 -0.13 -12.75 -0.94
CA ARG A 32 -0.04 -11.56 -0.07
C ARG A 32 0.46 -10.33 -0.84
N LEU A 33 1.50 -10.50 -1.65
CA LEU A 33 2.08 -9.40 -2.43
C LEU A 33 1.22 -9.01 -3.64
N SER A 34 0.46 -9.95 -4.20
CA SER A 34 -0.46 -9.73 -5.33
C SER A 34 -1.85 -9.26 -4.88
N GLY A 35 -2.17 -9.48 -3.60
CA GLY A 35 -3.43 -9.07 -3.01
C GLY A 35 -3.51 -7.56 -3.01
N LYS A 36 -4.53 -7.01 -3.67
CA LYS A 36 -5.00 -5.67 -3.33
C LYS A 36 -5.55 -5.78 -1.91
N GLU A 37 -4.82 -5.28 -0.93
CA GLU A 37 -5.36 -4.98 0.39
C GLU A 37 -6.67 -4.22 0.15
N ARG A 38 -7.79 -4.85 0.52
CA ARG A 38 -9.09 -4.20 0.35
C ARG A 38 -9.08 -3.04 1.33
N LEU A 39 -9.29 -1.82 0.87
CA LEU A 39 -9.41 -0.65 1.76
C LEU A 39 -10.46 -0.87 2.87
N ALA A 40 -11.43 -1.76 2.63
CA ALA A 40 -12.38 -2.25 3.63
C ALA A 40 -11.72 -2.86 4.88
N SER A 41 -10.54 -3.48 4.77
CA SER A 41 -9.79 -4.01 5.93
C SER A 41 -9.34 -2.91 6.90
N PHE A 42 -9.28 -1.65 6.45
CA PHE A 42 -8.95 -0.48 7.27
C PHE A 42 -10.19 0.25 7.79
N PHE A 43 -11.41 -0.22 7.47
CA PHE A 43 -12.63 0.40 7.95
C PHE A 43 -12.73 0.27 9.48
N GLY A 44 -12.84 1.41 10.18
CA GLY A 44 -12.85 1.46 11.64
C GLY A 44 -11.47 1.50 12.32
N ALA A 45 -10.37 1.56 11.55
CA ALA A 45 -9.02 1.69 12.12
C ALA A 45 -8.77 3.04 12.81
N LEU A 46 -9.58 4.06 12.51
CA LEU A 46 -9.53 5.37 13.16
C LEU A 46 -10.84 5.60 13.92
N SER A 47 -10.74 6.20 15.11
CA SER A 47 -11.89 6.77 15.80
C SER A 47 -12.49 7.91 14.99
N ASP A 48 -13.77 8.23 15.21
CA ASP A 48 -14.43 9.35 14.54
C ASP A 48 -13.67 10.67 14.70
N GLU A 49 -13.12 10.93 15.88
CA GLU A 49 -12.31 12.12 16.14
C GLU A 49 -10.98 12.08 15.39
N GLY A 50 -10.30 10.93 15.38
CA GLY A 50 -9.07 10.73 14.64
C GLY A 50 -9.27 10.94 13.13
N GLY A 51 -10.36 10.39 12.59
CA GLY A 51 -10.76 10.58 11.20
C GLY A 51 -11.04 12.04 10.86
N LYS A 52 -11.82 12.74 11.68
CA LYS A 52 -12.10 14.18 11.50
C LYS A 52 -10.84 15.03 11.56
N LYS A 53 -9.90 14.71 12.47
CA LYS A 53 -8.62 15.40 12.59
C LYS A 53 -7.76 15.19 11.34
N LEU A 54 -7.66 13.95 10.86
CA LEU A 54 -6.93 13.62 9.64
C LEU A 54 -7.53 14.33 8.42
N GLU A 55 -8.85 14.35 8.28
CA GLU A 55 -9.53 15.05 7.20
C GLU A 55 -9.22 16.56 7.21
N LYS A 56 -9.26 17.18 8.40
CA LYS A 56 -8.94 18.60 8.57
C LYS A 56 -7.50 18.91 8.13
N GLU A 57 -6.53 18.11 8.55
CA GLU A 57 -5.12 18.29 8.18
C GLU A 57 -4.90 18.15 6.67
N ILE A 58 -5.47 17.11 6.04
CA ILE A 58 -5.40 16.92 4.59
C ILE A 58 -5.98 18.13 3.85
N ARG A 59 -7.14 18.64 4.30
CA ARG A 59 -7.79 19.80 3.70
C ARG A 59 -6.92 21.05 3.82
N MET A 60 -6.29 21.28 4.96
CA MET A 60 -5.35 22.41 5.16
C MET A 60 -4.11 22.27 4.27
N MET A 61 -3.56 21.06 4.15
CA MET A 61 -2.39 20.80 3.32
C MET A 61 -2.67 21.07 1.84
N ARG A 62 -3.82 20.59 1.32
CA ARG A 62 -4.25 20.87 -0.06
C ARG A 62 -4.41 22.37 -0.34
N LYS A 63 -5.03 23.12 0.59
CA LYS A 63 -5.15 24.59 0.46
C LYS A 63 -3.80 25.28 0.40
N ARG A 64 -2.83 24.87 1.23
CA ARG A 64 -1.46 25.39 1.20
C ARG A 64 -0.79 25.09 -0.15
N HIS A 65 -0.85 23.85 -0.62
CA HIS A 65 -0.27 23.46 -1.91
C HIS A 65 -0.83 24.28 -3.09
N VAL A 66 -2.14 24.50 -3.14
CA VAL A 66 -2.75 25.34 -4.18
C VAL A 66 -2.28 26.79 -4.09
N LYS A 67 -2.24 27.36 -2.87
CA LYS A 67 -1.77 28.74 -2.66
C LYS A 67 -0.30 28.90 -3.07
N ASP A 68 0.55 27.95 -2.70
CA ASP A 68 1.97 27.95 -3.04
C ASP A 68 2.19 27.77 -4.55
N HIS A 69 1.39 26.91 -5.20
CA HIS A 69 1.42 26.75 -6.65
C HIS A 69 1.06 28.06 -7.38
N ILE A 70 -0.03 28.72 -6.98
CA ILE A 70 -0.43 30.02 -7.54
C ILE A 70 0.65 31.08 -7.29
N ARG A 71 1.28 31.08 -6.10
CA ARG A 71 2.37 32.02 -5.77
C ARG A 71 3.61 31.81 -6.64
N ARG A 72 3.88 30.59 -7.09
CA ARG A 72 5.03 30.28 -7.97
C ARG A 72 4.76 30.58 -9.45
N MET A 73 3.50 30.76 -9.83
CA MET A 73 3.10 31.07 -11.22
C MET A 73 2.91 32.58 -11.49
N ARG A 74 2.96 33.41 -10.45
CA ARG A 74 3.02 34.87 -10.54
C ARG A 74 4.47 35.32 -10.41
#